data_AF-A0A7W1NBE4-F1
#
_entry.id   AF-A0A7W1NBE4-F1
#
_cell.length_a   1.000
_cell.length_b   1.000
_cell.length_c   1.000
_cell.angle_alpha   90.00
_cell.angle_beta   90.00
_cell.angle_gamma   90.00
#
_symmetry.space_group_name_H-M   'P 1'
#
loop_
_entity.id
_entity.type
_entity.pdbx_description
1 polymer ?
#
loop_
_entity_poly.entity_id
_entity_poly.type
_entity_poly.pdbx_seq_one_letter_code
_entity_poly.pdbx_strand_id
1 'polypeptide(L)'
;MRFAALLLTVALAPAGEAVPIIPFADAAPAVDGVLDDACWAKALTLDGFTVAGASAPFAKRIVAQAVAHGDTLYVAIECAEPDTTKLKRGTKAGAGVWNDDCVEVFVRAGDVRTDGDQFLVNVDGAAEAVRRRGGRPVERVGDTWRAVSRVDAARWIVEFALPAADIGLDGLRRGDPIGLKIGREDHTGPALGLAVWPPGVAFAPGADARVAIGDVNLLAATDGGEVRPWGGAIAGMEPLPGEGMRFTAAVATQQDLRLRPGRPYRLAVEAESATPASLRVRVAQGEGQPDEKVDLAIPAGAAGGTLSRRFIAGPTGKALLVLRVEDPAGGATVLRHLRVVADDAPRATGPAIPLPATTLVVRSVRPLDCRSQRGFTGAPIDGNVLSGSWDGQTWEYNQPNAGGGISYGWLGNDGLHVRLADAQGVDAVVVRGGVKAQLWRDVPGPDSSDGGTQVWEFPGGVERSRALFPQRVASDRFSFFAVGDGRIADVTFYRIERGPAGLPGEPRVL
;
A
#
# COMPACT_ATOMS: atom_id res chain seq x y z
N MET A 1 41.53 -35.87 5.65
CA MET A 1 40.07 -35.81 5.49
C MET A 1 39.51 -34.99 6.64
N ARG A 2 39.11 -33.74 6.38
CA ARG A 2 38.42 -32.87 7.36
C ARG A 2 37.11 -32.45 6.71
N PHE A 3 36.00 -32.94 7.25
CA PHE A 3 34.65 -32.53 6.86
C PHE A 3 34.44 -31.10 7.36
N ALA A 4 34.29 -30.14 6.44
CA ALA A 4 33.82 -28.80 6.76
C ALA A 4 32.29 -28.79 6.57
N ALA A 5 31.57 -28.60 7.67
CA ALA A 5 30.11 -28.46 7.67
C ALA A 5 29.71 -27.19 6.92
N LEU A 6 28.88 -27.36 5.88
CA LEU A 6 28.26 -26.27 5.14
C LEU A 6 27.14 -25.68 6.03
N LEU A 7 27.41 -24.57 6.71
CA LEU A 7 26.36 -23.76 7.35
C LEU A 7 25.51 -23.12 6.25
N LEU A 8 24.31 -23.65 6.06
CA LEU A 8 23.27 -23.04 5.24
C LEU A 8 22.73 -21.83 5.99
N THR A 9 23.22 -20.63 5.68
CA THR A 9 22.60 -19.38 6.12
C THR A 9 21.25 -19.25 5.42
N VAL A 10 20.17 -19.60 6.12
CA VAL A 10 18.82 -19.19 5.75
C VAL A 10 18.81 -17.67 5.85
N ALA A 11 18.76 -16.99 4.71
CA ALA A 11 18.44 -15.57 4.69
C ALA A 11 17.01 -15.44 5.23
N LEU A 12 16.85 -15.05 6.50
CA LEU A 12 15.58 -14.52 6.95
C LEU A 12 15.28 -13.32 6.05
N ALA A 13 14.20 -13.41 5.29
CA ALA A 13 13.60 -12.21 4.71
C ALA A 13 13.41 -11.21 5.86
N PRO A 14 13.78 -9.92 5.69
CA PRO A 14 13.49 -8.93 6.70
C PRO A 14 11.99 -9.00 6.99
N ALA A 15 11.63 -9.18 8.26
CA ALA A 15 10.25 -9.04 8.71
C ALA A 15 9.77 -7.68 8.17
N GLY A 16 8.81 -7.73 7.24
CA GLY A 16 8.27 -6.51 6.64
C GLY A 16 7.86 -5.56 7.76
N GLU A 17 8.17 -4.27 7.60
CA GLU A 17 7.75 -3.22 8.52
C GLU A 17 6.26 -3.41 8.85
N ALA A 18 5.95 -3.54 10.14
CA ALA A 18 4.59 -3.86 10.59
C ALA A 18 3.67 -2.72 10.17
N VAL A 19 2.65 -3.05 9.37
CA VAL A 19 1.63 -2.08 8.95
C VAL A 19 0.85 -1.65 10.20
N PRO A 20 0.74 -0.34 10.51
CA PRO A 20 -0.06 0.12 11.64
C PRO A 20 -1.53 -0.31 11.49
N ILE A 21 -2.15 -0.71 12.60
CA ILE A 21 -3.51 -1.26 12.62
C ILE A 21 -4.44 -0.28 13.34
N ILE A 22 -5.52 0.13 12.67
CA ILE A 22 -6.66 0.83 13.25
C ILE A 22 -7.59 -0.22 13.86
N PRO A 23 -7.70 -0.33 15.19
CA PRO A 23 -8.53 -1.37 15.81
C PRO A 23 -10.02 -1.09 15.61
N PHE A 24 -10.83 -2.14 15.70
CA PHE A 24 -12.28 -1.98 15.90
C PHE A 24 -12.57 -1.77 17.39
N ALA A 25 -13.40 -0.78 17.71
CA ALA A 25 -13.90 -0.53 19.06
C ALA A 25 -15.20 -1.26 19.33
N ASP A 26 -15.40 -1.65 20.59
CA ASP A 26 -16.63 -2.27 21.09
C ASP A 26 -17.83 -1.32 20.99
N ALA A 27 -17.60 -0.01 21.13
CA ALA A 27 -18.60 1.05 21.00
C ALA A 27 -18.01 2.25 20.23
N ALA A 28 -18.86 2.99 19.52
CA ALA A 28 -18.48 4.24 18.87
C ALA A 28 -18.18 5.34 19.93
N PRO A 29 -17.17 6.20 19.70
CA PRO A 29 -16.98 7.40 20.52
C PRO A 29 -18.08 8.43 20.28
N ALA A 30 -18.35 9.24 21.29
CA ALA A 30 -19.13 10.47 21.16
C ALA A 30 -18.25 11.52 20.47
N VAL A 31 -18.60 11.88 19.23
CA VAL A 31 -17.87 12.93 18.48
C VAL A 31 -18.23 14.30 19.06
N ASP A 32 -17.58 14.69 20.16
CA ASP A 32 -17.89 15.89 20.94
C ASP A 32 -16.66 16.75 21.32
N GLY A 33 -15.48 16.32 20.88
CA GLY A 33 -14.20 16.97 21.13
C GLY A 33 -13.56 16.61 22.48
N VAL A 34 -14.05 15.58 23.18
CA VAL A 34 -13.52 15.09 24.46
C VAL A 34 -13.03 13.66 24.32
N LEU A 35 -11.75 13.40 24.65
CA LEU A 35 -11.13 12.09 24.48
C LEU A 35 -11.25 11.22 25.75
N ASP A 36 -12.45 11.09 26.31
CA ASP A 36 -12.73 10.30 27.52
C ASP A 36 -13.45 8.97 27.26
N ASP A 37 -13.91 8.71 26.03
CA ASP A 37 -14.42 7.41 25.62
C ASP A 37 -13.38 6.29 25.72
N ALA A 38 -13.81 5.12 26.21
CA ALA A 38 -12.94 3.98 26.47
C ALA A 38 -12.20 3.45 25.23
N CYS A 39 -12.75 3.68 24.02
CA CYS A 39 -12.12 3.24 22.78
C CYS A 39 -10.78 3.94 22.50
N TRP A 40 -10.63 5.20 22.92
CA TRP A 40 -9.41 5.98 22.68
C TRP A 40 -8.18 5.40 23.37
N ALA A 41 -8.35 4.70 24.49
CA ALA A 41 -7.26 4.02 25.20
C ALA A 41 -6.63 2.85 24.40
N LYS A 42 -7.37 2.28 23.45
CA LYS A 42 -6.92 1.18 22.58
C LYS A 42 -6.66 1.62 21.15
N ALA A 43 -6.92 2.88 20.80
CA ALA A 43 -6.85 3.38 19.44
C ALA A 43 -5.42 3.32 18.86
N LEU A 44 -5.33 3.33 17.53
CA LEU A 44 -4.06 3.54 16.85
C LEU A 44 -3.59 4.97 17.14
N THR A 45 -2.49 5.11 17.88
CA THR A 45 -1.86 6.41 18.12
C THR A 45 -0.86 6.73 17.01
N LEU A 46 -1.03 7.89 16.39
CA LEU A 46 -0.14 8.47 15.39
C LEU A 46 0.53 9.70 15.99
N ASP A 47 1.86 9.66 16.08
CA ASP A 47 2.69 10.73 16.62
C ASP A 47 3.86 11.04 15.67
N GLY A 48 4.87 11.79 16.15
CA GLY A 48 6.07 12.06 15.36
C GLY A 48 5.85 13.00 14.17
N PHE A 49 4.89 13.93 14.28
CA PHE A 49 4.62 14.92 13.25
C PHE A 49 5.84 15.79 12.95
N THR A 50 6.12 16.00 11.66
CA THR A 50 7.23 16.84 11.19
C THR A 50 6.72 18.07 10.46
N VAL A 51 7.60 19.05 10.28
CA VAL A 51 7.39 20.11 9.29
C VAL A 51 7.19 19.47 7.92
N ALA A 52 6.20 19.94 7.16
CA ALA A 52 5.90 19.43 5.84
C ALA A 52 7.12 19.50 4.91
N GLY A 53 7.43 18.39 4.24
CA GLY A 53 8.56 18.24 3.32
C GLY A 53 9.93 18.14 3.99
N ALA A 54 9.99 18.06 5.32
CA ALA A 54 11.23 17.96 6.08
C ALA A 54 11.13 16.89 7.17
N SER A 55 12.27 16.32 7.57
CA SER A 55 12.33 15.35 8.67
C SER A 55 12.38 16.01 10.06
N ALA A 56 12.39 17.35 10.12
CA ALA A 56 12.46 18.08 11.39
C ALA A 56 11.12 17.98 12.14
N PRO A 57 11.13 17.64 13.45
CA PRO A 57 9.91 17.60 14.26
C PRO A 57 9.17 18.95 14.24
N PHE A 58 7.84 18.91 14.23
CA PHE A 58 7.04 20.12 14.39
C PHE A 58 7.11 20.61 15.85
N ALA A 59 7.25 21.91 16.07
CA ALA A 59 7.55 22.46 17.39
C ALA A 59 6.43 22.26 18.42
N LYS A 60 5.17 22.31 17.98
CA LYS A 60 4.00 22.05 18.83
C LYS A 60 3.61 20.58 18.74
N ARG A 61 3.38 19.94 19.87
CA ARG A 61 2.97 18.53 19.91
C ARG A 61 1.62 18.34 19.20
N ILE A 62 1.55 17.32 18.37
CA ILE A 62 0.34 16.85 17.71
C ILE A 62 0.27 15.35 17.93
N VAL A 63 -0.90 14.86 18.31
CA VAL A 63 -1.19 13.42 18.36
C VAL A 63 -2.52 13.18 17.70
N ALA A 64 -2.56 12.23 16.77
CA ALA A 64 -3.79 11.73 16.22
C ALA A 64 -4.07 10.32 16.74
N GLN A 65 -5.34 9.99 16.92
CA GLN A 65 -5.79 8.66 17.30
C GLN A 65 -6.85 8.19 16.31
N ALA A 66 -6.79 6.92 15.89
CA ALA A 66 -7.74 6.36 14.94
C ALA A 66 -8.33 5.04 15.46
N VAL A 67 -9.65 4.90 15.32
CA VAL A 67 -10.40 3.69 15.68
C VAL A 67 -11.55 3.47 14.69
N ALA A 68 -11.94 2.24 14.43
CA ALA A 68 -13.10 1.92 13.61
C ALA A 68 -14.24 1.42 14.50
N HIS A 69 -15.49 1.73 14.18
CA HIS A 69 -16.65 1.07 14.78
C HIS A 69 -17.78 0.96 13.75
N GLY A 70 -18.40 -0.22 13.66
CA GLY A 70 -19.34 -0.52 12.60
C GLY A 70 -18.72 -0.24 11.23
N ASP A 71 -19.32 0.69 10.49
CA ASP A 71 -18.89 1.09 9.14
C ASP A 71 -18.27 2.50 9.10
N THR A 72 -17.79 2.99 10.25
CA THR A 72 -17.26 4.36 10.40
C THR A 72 -15.84 4.34 10.97
N LEU A 73 -14.97 5.13 10.34
CA LEU A 73 -13.63 5.43 10.83
C LEU A 73 -13.71 6.71 11.68
N TYR A 74 -13.24 6.63 12.92
CA TYR A 74 -13.14 7.75 13.82
C TYR A 74 -11.69 8.19 13.95
N VAL A 75 -11.46 9.50 13.83
CA VAL A 75 -10.11 10.09 13.96
C VAL A 75 -10.21 11.27 14.93
N ALA A 76 -9.43 11.23 16.00
CA ALA A 76 -9.22 12.37 16.90
C ALA A 76 -7.85 12.99 16.63
N ILE A 77 -7.75 14.32 16.64
CA ILE A 77 -6.49 15.04 16.49
C ILE A 77 -6.39 16.06 17.62
N GLU A 78 -5.46 15.82 18.55
CA GLU A 78 -5.10 16.76 19.61
C GLU A 78 -3.90 17.60 19.18
N CYS A 79 -4.09 18.91 19.16
CA CYS A 79 -3.06 19.89 18.84
C CYS A 79 -2.73 20.71 20.09
N ALA A 80 -1.50 20.59 20.59
CA ALA A 80 -1.03 21.48 21.64
C ALA A 80 -0.99 22.92 21.12
N GLU A 81 -1.50 23.85 21.93
CA GLU A 81 -1.52 25.27 21.63
C GLU A 81 -1.38 26.08 22.92
N PRO A 82 -0.15 26.45 23.33
CA PRO A 82 0.08 27.16 24.58
C PRO A 82 -0.63 28.51 24.70
N ASP A 83 -0.97 29.14 23.57
CA ASP A 83 -1.65 30.43 23.52
C ASP A 83 -2.80 30.38 22.51
N THR A 84 -3.94 29.82 22.94
CA THR A 84 -5.13 29.66 22.09
C THR A 84 -5.77 30.98 21.66
N THR A 85 -5.36 32.11 22.25
CA THR A 85 -5.81 33.45 21.85
C THR A 85 -5.23 33.89 20.50
N LYS A 86 -4.14 33.24 20.05
CA LYS A 86 -3.51 33.50 18.76
C LYS A 86 -4.08 32.66 17.61
N LEU A 87 -4.97 31.72 17.90
CA LEU A 87 -5.60 30.91 16.87
C LEU A 87 -6.35 31.81 15.89
N LYS A 88 -6.08 31.62 14.60
CA LYS A 88 -6.81 32.28 13.53
C LYS A 88 -8.15 31.57 13.32
N ARG A 89 -9.22 32.36 13.21
CA ARG A 89 -10.63 31.92 13.30
C ARG A 89 -11.53 32.74 12.39
N GLY A 90 -12.77 32.28 12.24
CA GLY A 90 -13.87 33.04 11.63
C GLY A 90 -14.23 32.60 10.21
N THR A 91 -13.39 31.80 9.54
CA THR A 91 -13.68 31.26 8.21
C THR A 91 -14.85 30.28 8.28
N LYS A 92 -15.80 30.41 7.36
CA LYS A 92 -17.01 29.57 7.28
C LYS A 92 -16.81 28.39 6.33
N ALA A 93 -17.64 27.37 6.49
CA ALA A 93 -17.62 26.19 5.63
C ALA A 93 -17.82 26.59 4.15
N GLY A 94 -16.99 26.06 3.27
CA GLY A 94 -16.98 26.35 1.83
C GLY A 94 -16.28 27.65 1.43
N ALA A 95 -15.72 28.41 2.39
CA ALA A 95 -15.00 29.65 2.14
C ALA A 95 -13.46 29.48 2.18
N GLY A 96 -12.99 28.24 2.17
CA GLY A 96 -11.59 27.88 2.29
C GLY A 96 -11.13 27.83 3.73
N VAL A 97 -11.62 26.85 4.49
CA VAL A 97 -11.34 26.67 5.94
C VAL A 97 -9.86 26.58 6.29
N TRP A 98 -8.98 26.25 5.34
CA TRP A 98 -7.52 26.27 5.49
C TRP A 98 -6.94 27.67 5.74
N ASN A 99 -7.73 28.73 5.54
CA ASN A 99 -7.32 30.08 5.89
C ASN A 99 -7.27 30.34 7.41
N ASP A 100 -7.77 29.42 8.25
CA ASP A 100 -7.70 29.45 9.71
C ASP A 100 -6.76 28.36 10.23
N ASP A 101 -6.49 28.34 11.54
CA ASP A 101 -5.90 27.14 12.17
C ASP A 101 -6.84 25.94 11.94
N CYS A 102 -6.31 24.90 11.28
CA CYS A 102 -7.11 23.74 10.89
C CYS A 102 -6.32 22.44 10.90
N VAL A 103 -7.04 21.33 10.92
CA VAL A 103 -6.49 19.99 10.72
C VAL A 103 -7.13 19.35 9.51
N GLU A 104 -6.39 18.42 8.91
CA GLU A 104 -6.81 17.74 7.71
C GLU A 104 -6.56 16.23 7.82
N VAL A 105 -7.56 15.43 7.44
CA VAL A 105 -7.47 13.99 7.30
C VAL A 105 -7.54 13.64 5.82
N PHE A 106 -6.51 12.97 5.32
CA PHE A 106 -6.47 12.44 3.96
C PHE A 106 -6.62 10.93 4.01
N VAL A 107 -7.63 10.40 3.32
CA VAL A 107 -7.90 8.98 3.23
C VAL A 107 -7.84 8.52 1.78
N ARG A 108 -7.16 7.41 1.51
CA ARG A 108 -7.10 6.77 0.20
C ARG A 108 -7.54 5.31 0.29
N ALA A 109 -8.75 5.03 -0.15
CA ALA A 109 -9.38 3.71 -0.11
C ALA A 109 -8.78 2.66 -1.07
N GLY A 110 -8.21 3.09 -2.19
CA GLY A 110 -7.73 2.20 -3.25
C GLY A 110 -6.24 2.37 -3.57
N ASP A 111 -5.73 1.62 -4.53
CA ASP A 111 -4.31 1.64 -4.89
C ASP A 111 -3.90 2.76 -5.86
N VAL A 112 -4.88 3.46 -6.43
CA VAL A 112 -4.65 4.61 -7.30
C VAL A 112 -4.12 5.76 -6.46
N ARG A 113 -2.81 6.00 -6.51
CA ARG A 113 -2.13 7.03 -5.69
C ARG A 113 -2.61 8.46 -5.93
N THR A 114 -3.25 8.72 -7.07
CA THR A 114 -3.81 10.04 -7.39
C THR A 114 -5.23 10.22 -6.87
N ASP A 115 -5.81 9.18 -6.29
CA ASP A 115 -7.13 9.23 -5.67
C ASP A 115 -6.97 9.52 -4.17
N GLY A 116 -7.95 10.20 -3.61
CA GLY A 116 -7.98 10.47 -2.17
C GLY A 116 -9.13 11.38 -1.80
N ASP A 117 -9.53 11.28 -0.55
CA ASP A 117 -10.56 12.08 0.08
C ASP A 117 -9.90 12.89 1.20
N GLN A 118 -10.06 14.20 1.17
CA GLN A 118 -9.45 15.14 2.10
C GLN A 118 -10.58 15.79 2.91
N PHE A 119 -10.50 15.73 4.23
CA PHE A 119 -11.48 16.30 5.16
C PHE A 119 -10.77 17.33 6.02
N LEU A 120 -11.26 18.56 6.01
CA LEU A 120 -10.63 19.70 6.67
C LEU A 120 -11.61 20.27 7.70
N VAL A 121 -11.11 20.58 8.89
CA VAL A 121 -11.90 21.21 9.96
C VAL A 121 -11.05 22.26 10.66
N ASN A 122 -11.56 23.48 10.74
CA ASN A 122 -10.90 24.56 11.47
C ASN A 122 -11.25 24.54 12.97
N VAL A 123 -10.56 25.40 13.73
CA VAL A 123 -10.75 25.58 15.19
C VAL A 123 -12.14 26.07 15.62
N ASP A 124 -12.98 26.53 14.68
CA ASP A 124 -14.38 26.91 14.94
C ASP A 124 -15.38 25.80 14.55
N GLY A 125 -14.88 24.67 14.04
CA GLY A 125 -15.70 23.54 13.58
C GLY A 125 -16.27 23.71 12.18
N ALA A 126 -15.86 24.75 11.43
CA ALA A 126 -16.20 24.85 10.02
C ALA A 126 -15.45 23.76 9.23
N ALA A 127 -16.19 23.11 8.33
CA ALA A 127 -15.78 21.85 7.74
C ALA A 127 -15.86 21.91 6.20
N GLU A 128 -14.88 21.32 5.53
CA GLU A 128 -14.84 21.14 4.07
C GLU A 128 -14.30 19.76 3.72
N ALA A 129 -14.68 19.25 2.55
CA ALA A 129 -14.12 18.02 2.05
C ALA A 129 -13.91 18.07 0.52
N VAL A 130 -12.81 17.48 0.07
CA VAL A 130 -12.41 17.43 -1.35
C VAL A 130 -12.14 15.98 -1.75
N ARG A 131 -12.83 15.51 -2.80
CA ARG A 131 -12.61 14.19 -3.40
C ARG A 131 -11.76 14.35 -4.64
N ARG A 132 -10.70 13.56 -4.76
CA ARG A 132 -9.87 13.47 -5.97
C ARG A 132 -9.95 12.08 -6.57
N ARG A 133 -10.16 12.02 -7.88
CA ARG A 133 -10.08 10.79 -8.69
C ARG A 133 -9.26 11.10 -9.94
N GLY A 134 -8.25 10.27 -10.23
CA GLY A 134 -7.25 10.55 -11.27
C GLY A 134 -6.49 11.86 -11.06
N GLY A 135 -6.41 12.35 -9.81
CA GLY A 135 -5.77 13.62 -9.45
C GLY A 135 -6.66 14.87 -9.62
N ARG A 136 -7.88 14.72 -10.16
CA ARG A 136 -8.81 15.83 -10.37
C ARG A 136 -9.85 15.90 -9.26
N PRO A 137 -10.21 17.10 -8.77
CA PRO A 137 -11.38 17.26 -7.91
C PRO A 137 -12.63 16.73 -8.60
N VAL A 138 -13.50 16.08 -7.86
CA VAL A 138 -14.86 15.75 -8.30
C VAL A 138 -15.87 16.41 -7.37
N GLU A 139 -17.08 16.62 -7.87
CA GLU A 139 -18.03 17.60 -7.32
C GLU A 139 -18.59 17.27 -5.92
N ARG A 140 -18.32 16.09 -5.35
CA ARG A 140 -18.84 15.74 -4.03
C ARG A 140 -18.03 14.65 -3.30
N VAL A 141 -17.54 14.97 -2.10
CA VAL A 141 -17.36 13.99 -1.01
C VAL A 141 -18.74 13.83 -0.36
N GLY A 142 -19.10 12.63 0.10
CA GLY A 142 -20.45 12.40 0.64
C GLY A 142 -20.80 13.31 1.82
N ASP A 143 -22.08 13.30 2.22
CA ASP A 143 -22.68 14.28 3.14
C ASP A 143 -22.98 13.74 4.54
N THR A 144 -22.49 12.54 4.86
CA THR A 144 -22.82 11.85 6.13
C THR A 144 -21.76 12.01 7.21
N TRP A 145 -20.52 12.33 6.85
CA TRP A 145 -19.41 12.53 7.76
C TRP A 145 -19.66 13.73 8.67
N ARG A 146 -19.11 13.67 9.88
CA ARG A 146 -19.28 14.69 10.90
C ARG A 146 -17.94 14.99 11.53
N ALA A 147 -17.79 16.20 12.04
CA ALA A 147 -16.67 16.53 12.89
C ALA A 147 -17.06 17.57 13.93
N VAL A 148 -16.38 17.54 15.07
CA VAL A 148 -16.51 18.53 16.15
C VAL A 148 -15.12 19.04 16.50
N SER A 149 -15.02 20.36 16.65
CA SER A 149 -13.80 21.05 17.10
C SER A 149 -14.05 21.64 18.49
N ARG A 150 -13.12 21.39 19.41
CA ARG A 150 -13.15 21.91 20.77
C ARG A 150 -11.83 22.59 21.08
N VAL A 151 -11.89 23.82 21.57
CA VAL A 151 -10.71 24.55 22.03
C VAL A 151 -10.73 24.65 23.55
N ASP A 152 -9.65 24.20 24.18
CA ASP A 152 -9.40 24.31 25.60
C ASP A 152 -8.36 25.43 25.87
N ALA A 153 -7.85 25.53 27.10
CA ALA A 153 -6.90 26.60 27.47
C ALA A 153 -5.52 26.49 26.80
N ALA A 154 -5.02 25.26 26.61
CA ALA A 154 -3.64 25.00 26.14
C ALA A 154 -3.56 24.00 24.97
N ARG A 155 -4.70 23.67 24.37
CA ARG A 155 -4.84 22.74 23.26
C ARG A 155 -6.16 22.95 22.54
N TRP A 156 -6.30 22.32 21.40
CA TRP A 156 -7.58 22.12 20.74
C TRP A 156 -7.63 20.72 20.13
N ILE A 157 -8.83 20.18 20.01
CA ILE A 157 -9.11 18.81 19.61
C ILE A 157 -10.13 18.86 18.49
N VAL A 158 -9.92 18.05 17.45
CA VAL A 158 -10.96 17.76 16.46
C VAL A 158 -11.21 16.27 16.41
N GLU A 159 -12.47 15.88 16.50
CA GLU A 159 -12.92 14.51 16.27
C GLU A 159 -13.69 14.43 14.95
N PHE A 160 -13.40 13.41 14.17
CA PHE A 160 -14.04 13.10 12.90
C PHE A 160 -14.77 11.75 13.02
N ALA A 161 -15.97 11.68 12.48
CA ALA A 161 -16.62 10.44 12.08
C ALA A 161 -16.68 10.41 10.55
N LEU A 162 -15.98 9.44 9.95
CA LEU A 162 -15.82 9.25 8.51
C LEU A 162 -16.45 7.91 8.09
N PRO A 163 -17.73 7.88 7.70
CA PRO A 163 -18.37 6.68 7.18
C PRO A 163 -17.64 6.12 5.96
N ALA A 164 -17.64 4.79 5.81
CA ALA A 164 -16.96 4.10 4.70
C ALA A 164 -17.29 4.70 3.33
N ALA A 165 -18.57 4.99 3.08
CA ALA A 165 -19.05 5.60 1.83
C ALA A 165 -18.40 6.96 1.55
N ASP A 166 -18.17 7.76 2.59
CA ASP A 166 -17.59 9.10 2.47
C ASP A 166 -16.08 9.06 2.20
N ILE A 167 -15.41 7.97 2.57
CA ILE A 167 -14.00 7.71 2.21
C ILE A 167 -13.83 6.81 0.98
N GLY A 168 -14.91 6.55 0.25
CA GLY A 168 -14.87 5.84 -1.02
C GLY A 168 -14.82 4.32 -0.90
N LEU A 169 -15.22 3.78 0.23
CA LEU A 169 -15.40 2.35 0.49
C LEU A 169 -16.89 2.00 0.49
N ASP A 170 -17.19 0.77 0.09
CA ASP A 170 -18.52 0.15 0.20
C ASP A 170 -18.80 -0.42 1.60
N GLY A 171 -17.80 -0.32 2.47
CA GLY A 171 -17.81 -0.74 3.87
C GLY A 171 -16.39 -0.93 4.40
N LEU A 172 -16.20 -0.76 5.71
CA LEU A 172 -14.99 -1.09 6.42
C LEU A 172 -14.96 -2.60 6.68
N ARG A 173 -13.85 -3.25 6.32
CA ARG A 173 -13.65 -4.67 6.60
C ARG A 173 -12.29 -4.85 7.25
N ARG A 174 -12.22 -5.82 8.15
CA ARG A 174 -10.96 -6.28 8.77
C ARG A 174 -9.93 -6.60 7.67
N GLY A 175 -8.69 -6.18 7.88
CA GLY A 175 -7.56 -6.34 6.96
C GLY A 175 -7.57 -5.42 5.74
N ASP A 176 -8.51 -4.47 5.63
CA ASP A 176 -8.49 -3.51 4.53
C ASP A 176 -7.35 -2.50 4.67
N PRO A 177 -6.50 -2.35 3.66
CA PRO A 177 -5.50 -1.30 3.65
C PRO A 177 -6.14 0.01 3.17
N ILE A 178 -5.92 1.08 3.92
CA ILE A 178 -6.17 2.45 3.47
C ILE A 178 -4.86 3.24 3.51
N GLY A 179 -4.78 4.27 2.68
CA GLY A 179 -3.82 5.35 2.85
C GLY A 179 -4.34 6.35 3.87
N LEU A 180 -3.51 6.72 4.84
CA LEU A 180 -3.83 7.76 5.82
C LEU A 180 -2.69 8.80 5.87
N LYS A 181 -3.06 10.08 5.86
CA LYS A 181 -2.17 11.20 6.17
C LYS A 181 -2.94 12.22 6.99
N ILE A 182 -2.30 12.79 8.00
CA ILE A 182 -2.86 13.83 8.86
C ILE A 182 -2.04 15.11 8.68
N GLY A 183 -2.71 16.25 8.58
CA GLY A 183 -2.10 17.57 8.49
C GLY A 183 -2.61 18.51 9.58
N ARG A 184 -1.77 19.45 10.01
CA ARG A 184 -2.16 20.65 10.76
C ARG A 184 -1.61 21.89 10.05
N GLU A 185 -2.47 22.87 9.83
CA GLU A 185 -2.08 24.25 9.50
C GLU A 185 -2.09 25.10 10.77
N ASP A 186 -0.95 25.72 11.08
CA ASP A 186 -0.73 26.58 12.25
C ASP A 186 -0.50 28.03 11.79
N HIS A 187 -1.47 28.89 12.04
CA HIS A 187 -1.44 30.31 11.64
C HIS A 187 -1.04 31.25 12.78
N THR A 188 -0.68 30.71 13.95
CA THR A 188 -0.38 31.52 15.16
C THR A 188 1.00 32.18 15.14
N GLY A 189 1.90 31.72 14.24
CA GLY A 189 3.26 32.20 14.08
C GLY A 189 3.39 33.33 13.05
N PRO A 190 4.60 33.91 12.90
CA PRO A 190 4.87 34.92 11.87
C PRO A 190 4.83 34.37 10.44
N ALA A 191 4.90 33.04 10.29
CA ALA A 191 4.76 32.32 9.04
C ALA A 191 3.87 31.09 9.28
N LEU A 192 3.19 30.65 8.21
CA LEU A 192 2.36 29.44 8.23
C LEU A 192 3.21 28.22 8.60
N GLY A 193 2.83 27.54 9.69
CA GLY A 193 3.39 26.26 10.08
C GLY A 193 2.57 25.12 9.48
N LEU A 194 3.19 24.26 8.67
CA LEU A 194 2.55 23.06 8.14
C LEU A 194 3.16 21.83 8.80
N ALA A 195 2.36 21.07 9.54
CA ALA A 195 2.77 19.83 10.18
C ALA A 195 2.09 18.63 9.51
N VAL A 196 2.80 17.51 9.39
CA VAL A 196 2.27 16.30 8.74
C VAL A 196 2.64 15.02 9.48
N TRP A 197 1.76 14.02 9.33
CA TRP A 197 2.04 12.61 9.49
C TRP A 197 1.55 11.87 8.22
N PRO A 198 2.29 10.91 7.64
CA PRO A 198 3.59 10.39 8.08
C PRO A 198 4.72 11.44 8.02
N PRO A 199 5.79 11.26 8.80
CA PRO A 199 6.89 12.23 8.87
C PRO A 199 7.62 12.37 7.52
N GLY A 200 8.08 13.59 7.23
CA GLY A 200 8.91 13.90 6.07
C GLY A 200 8.16 14.15 4.75
N VAL A 201 6.84 13.98 4.72
CA VAL A 201 6.05 14.09 3.46
C VAL A 201 5.58 15.51 3.18
N ALA A 202 5.22 15.81 1.93
CA ALA A 202 4.66 17.10 1.58
C ALA A 202 3.22 17.28 2.12
N PHE A 203 2.84 18.52 2.43
CA PHE A 203 1.45 18.88 2.73
C PHE A 203 0.62 18.98 1.43
N ALA A 204 0.46 17.86 0.74
CA ALA A 204 -0.31 17.77 -0.51
C ALA A 204 -0.94 16.37 -0.64
N PRO A 205 -2.00 16.18 -1.46
CA PRO A 205 -2.58 14.87 -1.69
C PRO A 205 -1.53 13.82 -2.11
N GLY A 206 -1.68 12.59 -1.62
CA GLY A 206 -0.72 11.50 -1.81
C GLY A 206 0.33 11.42 -0.70
N ALA A 207 1.35 10.57 -0.91
CA ALA A 207 2.40 10.26 0.06
C ALA A 207 1.88 9.83 1.45
N ASP A 208 0.68 9.25 1.47
CA ASP A 208 0.04 8.68 2.64
C ASP A 208 0.73 7.39 3.13
N ALA A 209 0.63 7.12 4.43
CA ALA A 209 1.08 5.87 5.02
C ALA A 209 0.00 4.81 4.83
N ARG A 210 0.41 3.57 4.54
CA ARG A 210 -0.52 2.43 4.56
C ARG A 210 -0.81 2.04 6.00
N VAL A 211 -2.10 1.97 6.32
CA VAL A 211 -2.62 1.46 7.59
C VAL A 211 -3.71 0.43 7.31
N ALA A 212 -3.85 -0.56 8.17
CA ALA A 212 -4.87 -1.60 8.05
C ALA A 212 -6.04 -1.31 8.98
N ILE A 213 -7.27 -1.54 8.51
CA ILE A 213 -8.48 -1.52 9.36
C ILE A 213 -8.65 -2.88 10.00
N GLY A 214 -8.60 -2.97 11.33
CA GLY A 214 -8.56 -4.20 12.10
C GLY A 214 -7.32 -5.05 11.80
N ASP A 215 -7.21 -6.20 12.47
CA ASP A 215 -6.11 -7.14 12.22
C ASP A 215 -6.03 -7.57 10.75
N VAL A 216 -4.81 -7.61 10.23
CA VAL A 216 -4.53 -8.09 8.87
C VAL A 216 -4.81 -9.58 8.69
N ASN A 217 -4.73 -10.37 9.77
CA ASN A 217 -5.18 -11.75 9.78
C ASN A 217 -6.70 -11.80 9.96
N LEU A 218 -7.41 -12.31 8.95
CA LEU A 218 -8.87 -12.41 8.94
C LEU A 218 -9.42 -13.57 9.79
N LEU A 219 -8.53 -14.40 10.34
CA LEU A 219 -8.88 -15.36 11.37
C LEU A 219 -8.93 -14.64 12.71
N ALA A 220 -9.97 -14.89 13.51
CA ALA A 220 -10.12 -14.23 14.80
C ALA A 220 -8.90 -14.56 15.70
N ALA A 221 -8.51 -13.70 16.63
CA ALA A 221 -9.14 -13.69 17.94
C ALA A 221 -10.04 -12.47 18.17
N THR A 222 -11.19 -12.73 18.79
CA THR A 222 -12.09 -11.71 19.29
C THR A 222 -11.42 -10.93 20.43
N ASP A 223 -11.33 -9.62 20.25
CA ASP A 223 -11.29 -8.55 21.25
C ASP A 223 -10.69 -8.84 22.63
N GLY A 224 -9.60 -8.12 22.95
CA GLY A 224 -9.18 -7.94 24.34
C GLY A 224 -8.36 -9.09 24.95
N GLY A 225 -7.16 -9.31 24.41
CA GLY A 225 -6.04 -9.90 25.17
C GLY A 225 -5.96 -11.42 25.26
N GLU A 226 -7.02 -12.18 24.93
CA GLU A 226 -6.96 -13.65 24.81
C GLU A 226 -7.25 -14.12 23.39
N VAL A 227 -6.29 -14.83 22.79
CA VAL A 227 -6.42 -15.38 21.44
C VAL A 227 -7.42 -16.55 21.43
N ARG A 228 -8.65 -16.35 20.92
CA ARG A 228 -9.66 -17.41 20.68
C ARG A 228 -10.00 -17.51 19.19
N PRO A 229 -9.18 -18.21 18.38
CA PRO A 229 -9.29 -18.15 16.93
C PRO A 229 -10.52 -18.85 16.33
N TRP A 230 -11.34 -19.53 17.15
CA TRP A 230 -12.43 -20.38 16.65
C TRP A 230 -13.69 -20.37 17.53
N GLY A 231 -13.78 -19.46 18.51
CA GLY A 231 -14.90 -19.38 19.45
C GLY A 231 -14.98 -20.55 20.44
N GLY A 232 -14.80 -20.27 21.73
CA GLY A 232 -14.95 -21.26 22.80
C GLY A 232 -13.85 -22.33 22.86
N ALA A 233 -14.00 -23.29 23.77
CA ALA A 233 -13.10 -24.41 23.93
C ALA A 233 -13.45 -25.52 22.91
N ILE A 234 -12.49 -25.92 22.09
CA ILE A 234 -12.64 -27.05 21.17
C ILE A 234 -11.99 -28.27 21.85
N ALA A 235 -12.79 -29.32 22.10
CA ALA A 235 -12.27 -30.55 22.68
C ALA A 235 -11.15 -31.14 21.81
N GLY A 236 -10.01 -31.48 22.42
CA GLY A 236 -8.84 -31.98 21.69
C GLY A 236 -7.97 -30.90 21.04
N MET A 237 -8.26 -29.62 21.25
CA MET A 237 -7.42 -28.48 20.87
C MET A 237 -6.89 -27.77 22.12
N GLU A 238 -5.58 -27.55 22.17
CA GLU A 238 -4.87 -26.80 23.20
C GLU A 238 -4.18 -25.59 22.57
N PRO A 239 -4.50 -24.34 22.98
CA PRO A 239 -3.78 -23.16 22.50
C PRO A 239 -2.33 -23.19 23.01
N LEU A 240 -1.38 -22.77 22.17
CA LEU A 240 0.03 -22.64 22.49
C LEU A 240 0.44 -21.16 22.49
N PRO A 241 1.51 -20.79 23.22
CA PRO A 241 2.12 -19.47 23.10
C PRO A 241 2.54 -19.13 21.66
N GLY A 242 2.40 -17.86 21.28
CA GLY A 242 2.78 -17.34 19.97
C GLY A 242 1.88 -17.80 18.83
N GLU A 243 0.56 -17.61 18.95
CA GLU A 243 -0.44 -17.93 17.91
C GLU A 243 -0.39 -19.39 17.42
N GLY A 244 -0.11 -20.32 18.32
CA GLY A 244 -0.06 -21.76 18.03
C GLY A 244 -1.29 -22.50 18.56
N MET A 245 -1.59 -23.64 17.96
CA MET A 245 -2.61 -24.58 18.40
C MET A 245 -2.07 -26.00 18.29
N ARG A 246 -2.24 -26.80 19.34
CA ARG A 246 -1.94 -28.22 19.36
C ARG A 246 -3.24 -29.01 19.33
N PHE A 247 -3.29 -30.03 18.49
CA PHE A 247 -4.40 -30.95 18.36
C PHE A 247 -3.96 -32.36 18.78
N THR A 248 -4.70 -32.95 19.73
CA THR A 248 -4.43 -34.28 20.31
C THR A 248 -5.55 -35.29 20.06
N ALA A 249 -6.58 -34.88 19.33
CA ALA A 249 -7.69 -35.72 18.88
C ALA A 249 -8.13 -35.28 17.48
N ALA A 250 -9.01 -36.06 16.85
CA ALA A 250 -9.70 -35.63 15.63
C ALA A 250 -10.53 -34.36 15.90
N VAL A 251 -10.32 -33.33 15.10
CA VAL A 251 -11.00 -32.04 15.23
C VAL A 251 -11.50 -31.58 13.86
N ALA A 252 -12.73 -31.09 13.83
CA ALA A 252 -13.27 -30.33 12.71
C ALA A 252 -13.89 -29.04 13.25
N THR A 253 -13.37 -27.90 12.80
CA THR A 253 -13.90 -26.58 13.16
C THR A 253 -13.95 -25.68 11.93
N GLN A 254 -14.74 -24.61 12.00
CA GLN A 254 -14.93 -23.68 10.90
C GLN A 254 -15.07 -22.24 11.39
N GLN A 255 -14.69 -21.29 10.54
CA GLN A 255 -14.84 -19.85 10.79
C GLN A 255 -15.35 -19.17 9.53
N ASP A 256 -16.37 -18.32 9.69
CA ASP A 256 -16.81 -17.43 8.64
C ASP A 256 -15.74 -16.38 8.32
N LEU A 257 -15.61 -16.08 7.03
CA LEU A 257 -14.76 -15.04 6.49
C LEU A 257 -15.62 -14.03 5.72
N ARG A 258 -15.27 -12.75 5.89
CA ARG A 258 -15.81 -11.63 5.11
C ARG A 258 -14.66 -11.02 4.31
N LEU A 259 -14.73 -11.19 2.99
CA LEU A 259 -13.68 -10.84 2.04
C LEU A 259 -14.19 -9.74 1.10
N ARG A 260 -13.27 -9.00 0.48
CA ARG A 260 -13.61 -8.10 -0.64
C ARG A 260 -13.86 -8.94 -1.91
N PRO A 261 -15.02 -8.82 -2.57
CA PRO A 261 -15.31 -9.56 -3.79
C PRO A 261 -14.21 -9.40 -4.85
N GLY A 262 -13.84 -10.49 -5.52
CA GLY A 262 -12.84 -10.50 -6.59
C GLY A 262 -11.39 -10.24 -6.17
N ARG A 263 -11.11 -9.95 -4.89
CA ARG A 263 -9.75 -9.68 -4.39
C ARG A 263 -8.99 -10.98 -4.14
N PRO A 264 -7.66 -11.04 -4.42
CA PRO A 264 -6.83 -12.17 -4.05
C PRO A 264 -6.52 -12.22 -2.55
N TYR A 265 -6.46 -13.44 -2.01
CA TYR A 265 -6.15 -13.76 -0.63
C TYR A 265 -5.18 -14.95 -0.54
N ARG A 266 -4.48 -15.04 0.59
CA ARG A 266 -3.56 -16.14 0.91
C ARG A 266 -3.95 -16.78 2.22
N LEU A 267 -4.21 -18.08 2.17
CA LEU A 267 -4.24 -18.96 3.33
C LEU A 267 -2.81 -19.47 3.56
N ALA A 268 -2.28 -19.33 4.77
CA ALA A 268 -0.97 -19.83 5.13
C ALA A 268 -0.94 -20.38 6.55
N VAL A 269 -0.10 -21.37 6.80
CA VAL A 269 0.07 -22.01 8.10
C VAL A 269 1.48 -22.60 8.20
N GLU A 270 2.07 -22.57 9.38
CA GLU A 270 3.22 -23.41 9.72
C GLU A 270 2.70 -24.64 10.44
N ALA A 271 3.07 -25.81 9.97
CA ALA A 271 2.51 -27.05 10.47
C ALA A 271 3.60 -28.07 10.82
N GLU A 272 3.46 -28.66 12.01
CA GLU A 272 4.07 -29.92 12.40
C GLU A 272 2.95 -30.92 12.59
N SER A 273 2.92 -32.03 11.86
CA SER A 273 1.74 -32.90 11.87
C SER A 273 2.12 -34.36 11.88
N ALA A 274 1.77 -35.08 12.95
CA ALA A 274 1.95 -36.53 13.02
C ALA A 274 0.95 -37.28 12.12
N THR A 275 -0.25 -36.73 11.92
CA THR A 275 -1.30 -37.27 11.04
C THR A 275 -1.69 -36.28 9.96
N PRO A 276 -2.42 -36.70 8.91
CA PRO A 276 -2.93 -35.79 7.91
C PRO A 276 -3.88 -34.75 8.53
N ALA A 277 -3.72 -33.50 8.09
CA ALA A 277 -4.67 -32.43 8.35
C ALA A 277 -4.96 -31.67 7.05
N SER A 278 -6.04 -30.91 7.04
CA SER A 278 -6.41 -30.09 5.89
C SER A 278 -7.08 -28.80 6.34
N LEU A 279 -6.78 -27.75 5.59
CA LEU A 279 -7.50 -26.49 5.62
C LEU A 279 -8.24 -26.35 4.29
N ARG A 280 -9.51 -25.99 4.33
CA ARG A 280 -10.33 -25.75 3.16
C ARG A 280 -10.98 -24.39 3.27
N VAL A 281 -10.80 -23.53 2.27
CA VAL A 281 -11.66 -22.35 2.10
C VAL A 281 -12.78 -22.72 1.13
N ARG A 282 -14.03 -22.53 1.56
CA ARG A 282 -15.20 -22.58 0.68
C ARG A 282 -15.58 -21.16 0.31
N VAL A 283 -15.49 -20.82 -0.97
CA VAL A 283 -15.73 -19.47 -1.49
C VAL A 283 -17.10 -19.43 -2.16
N ALA A 284 -18.01 -18.61 -1.63
CA ALA A 284 -19.39 -18.56 -2.11
C ALA A 284 -19.50 -17.83 -3.45
N GLN A 285 -20.11 -18.49 -4.44
CA GLN A 285 -20.21 -18.02 -5.84
C GLN A 285 -21.53 -17.31 -6.18
N GLY A 286 -22.45 -17.20 -5.23
CA GLY A 286 -23.78 -16.63 -5.45
C GLY A 286 -24.87 -17.57 -4.96
N GLU A 287 -26.11 -17.09 -4.94
CA GLU A 287 -27.25 -17.89 -4.51
C GLU A 287 -27.49 -19.08 -5.46
N GLY A 288 -27.67 -20.28 -4.90
CA GLY A 288 -27.89 -21.51 -5.67
C GLY A 288 -26.67 -22.07 -6.39
N GLN A 289 -25.52 -21.37 -6.38
CA GLN A 289 -24.27 -21.85 -6.98
C GLN A 289 -23.43 -22.62 -5.96
N PRO A 290 -22.75 -23.72 -6.35
CA PRO A 290 -21.87 -24.44 -5.45
C PRO A 290 -20.65 -23.58 -5.08
N ASP A 291 -20.21 -23.68 -3.82
CA ASP A 291 -18.97 -23.03 -3.39
C ASP A 291 -17.77 -23.58 -4.16
N GLU A 292 -16.85 -22.69 -4.54
CA GLU A 292 -15.51 -23.07 -4.95
C GLU A 292 -14.73 -23.55 -3.72
N LYS A 293 -14.01 -24.67 -3.86
CA LYS A 293 -13.24 -25.28 -2.76
C LYS A 293 -11.75 -25.11 -3.01
N VAL A 294 -11.08 -24.48 -2.06
CA VAL A 294 -9.63 -24.27 -2.09
C VAL A 294 -9.02 -25.08 -0.96
N ASP A 295 -8.33 -26.14 -1.32
CA ASP A 295 -7.71 -27.06 -0.36
C ASP A 295 -6.23 -26.76 -0.16
N LEU A 296 -5.81 -26.78 1.11
CA LEU A 296 -4.43 -26.80 1.56
C LEU A 296 -4.23 -28.05 2.42
N ALA A 297 -3.64 -29.09 1.82
CA ALA A 297 -3.32 -30.33 2.51
C ALA A 297 -2.07 -30.15 3.40
N ILE A 298 -2.11 -30.73 4.59
CA ILE A 298 -1.00 -30.81 5.53
C ILE A 298 -0.67 -32.30 5.67
N PRO A 299 0.43 -32.77 5.04
CA PRO A 299 0.77 -34.19 5.05
C PRO A 299 1.22 -34.64 6.45
N ALA A 300 1.03 -35.93 6.74
CA ALA A 300 1.66 -36.56 7.88
C ALA A 300 3.20 -36.48 7.74
N GLY A 301 3.90 -36.17 8.83
CA GLY A 301 5.34 -35.91 8.85
C GLY A 301 5.75 -34.49 8.47
N ALA A 302 4.81 -33.55 8.30
CA ALA A 302 5.17 -32.13 8.16
C ALA A 302 6.01 -31.66 9.36
N ALA A 303 7.08 -30.91 9.10
CA ALA A 303 8.10 -30.55 10.10
C ALA A 303 8.44 -29.04 10.08
N GLY A 304 7.43 -28.19 10.27
CA GLY A 304 7.62 -26.76 10.62
C GLY A 304 7.78 -25.78 9.45
N GLY A 305 7.62 -26.23 8.19
CA GLY A 305 7.61 -25.33 7.03
C GLY A 305 6.29 -24.58 6.85
N THR A 306 6.34 -23.36 6.29
CA THR A 306 5.11 -22.63 5.91
C THR A 306 4.48 -23.27 4.67
N LEU A 307 3.26 -23.77 4.82
CA LEU A 307 2.38 -24.19 3.75
C LEU A 307 1.46 -23.03 3.40
N SER A 308 1.18 -22.82 2.11
CA SER A 308 0.27 -21.76 1.70
C SER A 308 -0.49 -22.06 0.42
N ARG A 309 -1.65 -21.42 0.26
CA ARG A 309 -2.49 -21.48 -0.92
C ARG A 309 -3.10 -20.11 -1.20
N ARG A 310 -3.03 -19.69 -2.46
CA ARG A 310 -3.74 -18.49 -2.95
C ARG A 310 -5.15 -18.84 -3.39
N PHE A 311 -6.06 -17.89 -3.24
CA PHE A 311 -7.41 -17.96 -3.79
C PHE A 311 -7.95 -16.57 -4.09
N ILE A 312 -8.99 -16.50 -4.90
CA ILE A 312 -9.72 -15.27 -5.20
C ILE A 312 -11.06 -15.32 -4.46
N ALA A 313 -11.45 -14.20 -3.85
CA ALA A 313 -12.76 -14.09 -3.24
C ALA A 313 -13.87 -14.10 -4.31
N GLY A 314 -14.95 -14.82 -4.04
CA GLY A 314 -16.11 -14.91 -4.92
C GLY A 314 -16.91 -13.60 -4.96
N PRO A 315 -17.89 -13.47 -5.87
CA PRO A 315 -18.66 -12.25 -6.08
C PRO A 315 -19.45 -11.78 -4.84
N THR A 316 -19.76 -12.68 -3.91
CA THR A 316 -20.48 -12.34 -2.68
C THR A 316 -19.59 -11.85 -1.54
N GLY A 317 -18.26 -12.05 -1.64
CA GLY A 317 -17.31 -11.81 -0.55
C GLY A 317 -17.46 -12.73 0.66
N LYS A 318 -18.39 -13.71 0.65
CA LYS A 318 -18.56 -14.67 1.74
C LYS A 318 -17.66 -15.89 1.49
N ALA A 319 -16.94 -16.31 2.53
CA ALA A 319 -16.23 -17.58 2.51
C ALA A 319 -16.26 -18.25 3.89
N LEU A 320 -15.97 -19.54 3.94
CA LEU A 320 -15.88 -20.34 5.16
C LEU A 320 -14.55 -21.09 5.18
N LEU A 321 -13.71 -20.80 6.18
CA LEU A 321 -12.53 -21.62 6.45
C LEU A 321 -12.94 -22.83 7.27
N VAL A 322 -12.55 -24.03 6.85
CA VAL A 322 -12.75 -25.28 7.55
C VAL A 322 -11.39 -25.88 7.85
N LEU A 323 -11.11 -26.12 9.13
CA LEU A 323 -9.96 -26.88 9.59
C LEU A 323 -10.41 -28.31 9.93
N ARG A 324 -9.69 -29.30 9.41
CA ARG A 324 -9.86 -30.71 9.76
C ARG A 324 -8.52 -31.32 10.13
N VAL A 325 -8.44 -31.90 11.32
CA VAL A 325 -7.33 -32.71 11.80
C VAL A 325 -7.86 -34.14 12.01
N GLU A 326 -7.21 -35.13 11.41
CA GLU A 326 -7.56 -36.54 11.62
C GLU A 326 -7.00 -37.07 12.95
N ASP A 327 -7.58 -38.15 13.47
CA ASP A 327 -7.22 -38.71 14.78
C ASP A 327 -5.71 -39.01 14.87
N PRO A 328 -4.96 -38.30 15.71
CA PRO A 328 -3.54 -38.50 15.82
C PRO A 328 -3.25 -39.74 16.65
N ALA A 329 -3.00 -40.88 15.99
CA ALA A 329 -2.67 -42.17 16.62
C ALA A 329 -1.32 -42.13 17.38
N GLY A 330 -1.30 -41.48 18.55
CA GLY A 330 -0.13 -41.34 19.44
C GLY A 330 0.75 -40.11 19.21
N GLY A 331 0.41 -39.25 18.24
CA GLY A 331 1.13 -38.00 17.92
C GLY A 331 0.31 -36.74 18.19
N ALA A 332 0.80 -35.56 17.79
CA ALA A 332 0.00 -34.33 17.82
C ALA A 332 0.18 -33.57 16.49
N THR A 333 -0.82 -32.76 16.14
CA THR A 333 -0.71 -31.76 15.07
C THR A 333 -0.57 -30.40 15.72
N VAL A 334 0.46 -29.65 15.35
CA VAL A 334 0.71 -28.28 15.80
C VAL A 334 0.61 -27.36 14.60
N LEU A 335 -0.29 -26.39 14.68
CA LEU A 335 -0.45 -25.32 13.68
C LEU A 335 -0.01 -24.01 14.31
N ARG A 336 0.83 -23.25 13.63
CA ARG A 336 1.30 -21.92 14.05
C ARG A 336 1.10 -20.91 12.93
N HIS A 337 0.90 -19.65 13.30
CA HIS A 337 0.78 -18.53 12.35
C HIS A 337 -0.27 -18.81 11.25
N LEU A 338 -1.33 -19.55 11.61
CA LEU A 338 -2.44 -19.84 10.71
C LEU A 338 -3.14 -18.53 10.40
N ARG A 339 -3.17 -18.18 9.11
CA ARG A 339 -3.65 -16.89 8.68
C ARG A 339 -4.37 -16.94 7.34
N VAL A 340 -5.38 -16.07 7.22
CA VAL A 340 -5.94 -15.65 5.94
C VAL A 340 -5.72 -14.16 5.83
N VAL A 341 -4.93 -13.73 4.85
CA VAL A 341 -4.58 -12.32 4.66
C VAL A 341 -4.88 -11.91 3.22
N ALA A 342 -5.18 -10.63 2.98
CA ALA A 342 -5.22 -10.09 1.62
C ALA A 342 -3.87 -10.36 0.95
N ASP A 343 -3.90 -10.93 -0.26
CA ASP A 343 -2.67 -11.25 -1.00
C ASP A 343 -2.38 -10.13 -1.99
N ASP A 344 -1.84 -9.03 -1.45
CA ASP A 344 -1.45 -7.84 -2.21
C ASP A 344 -0.18 -8.06 -3.07
N ALA A 345 0.09 -9.29 -3.51
CA ALA A 345 1.30 -9.62 -4.27
C ALA A 345 1.14 -9.44 -5.79
N PRO A 346 2.19 -9.01 -6.53
CA PRO A 346 3.42 -8.34 -6.11
C PRO A 346 3.45 -6.88 -6.57
N ARG A 347 4.22 -6.04 -5.85
CA ARG A 347 4.71 -4.73 -6.34
C ARG A 347 5.45 -4.80 -7.68
N ALA A 348 5.70 -6.01 -8.23
CA ALA A 348 6.42 -6.24 -9.46
C ALA A 348 5.74 -7.30 -10.34
N THR A 349 5.52 -7.04 -11.63
CA THR A 349 5.14 -8.06 -12.63
C THR A 349 6.27 -8.35 -13.62
N GLY A 350 6.16 -9.47 -14.33
CA GLY A 350 7.15 -9.97 -15.28
C GLY A 350 8.36 -10.67 -14.64
N PRO A 351 9.20 -11.35 -15.43
CA PRO A 351 10.29 -12.18 -14.92
C PRO A 351 11.34 -11.36 -14.16
N ALA A 352 11.85 -11.89 -13.05
CA ALA A 352 13.02 -11.32 -12.39
C ALA A 352 14.28 -11.63 -13.19
N ILE A 353 15.28 -10.75 -13.13
CA ILE A 353 16.62 -11.06 -13.64
C ILE A 353 17.18 -12.21 -12.79
N PRO A 354 17.51 -13.37 -13.39
CA PRO A 354 18.01 -14.50 -12.63
C PRO A 354 19.39 -14.17 -12.04
N LEU A 355 19.63 -14.62 -10.80
CA LEU A 355 20.93 -14.58 -10.15
C LEU A 355 21.55 -16.00 -10.20
N PRO A 356 22.21 -16.40 -11.30
CA PRO A 356 22.88 -17.70 -11.38
C PRO A 356 24.06 -17.77 -10.41
N ALA A 357 24.59 -18.97 -10.17
CA ALA A 357 25.78 -19.18 -9.34
C ALA A 357 27.06 -18.51 -9.89
N THR A 358 27.03 -18.03 -11.13
CA THR A 358 28.11 -17.27 -11.76
C THR A 358 27.87 -15.77 -11.65
N THR A 359 28.92 -14.98 -11.44
CA THR A 359 28.84 -13.51 -11.42
C THR A 359 28.18 -12.96 -12.68
N LEU A 360 27.20 -12.06 -12.52
CA LEU A 360 26.62 -11.26 -13.61
C LEU A 360 27.04 -9.81 -13.46
N VAL A 361 27.25 -9.14 -14.60
CA VAL A 361 27.41 -7.69 -14.68
C VAL A 361 26.13 -7.14 -15.28
N VAL A 362 25.38 -6.39 -14.49
CA VAL A 362 24.16 -5.69 -14.93
C VAL A 362 24.50 -4.22 -15.11
N ARG A 363 24.38 -3.71 -16.33
CA ARG A 363 24.67 -2.32 -16.68
C ARG A 363 23.39 -1.61 -17.09
N SER A 364 23.14 -0.44 -16.49
CA SER A 364 22.14 0.48 -17.02
C SER A 364 22.65 1.06 -18.35
N VAL A 365 21.82 0.99 -19.40
CA VAL A 365 22.12 1.60 -20.69
C VAL A 365 21.50 2.99 -20.69
N ARG A 366 22.37 4.01 -20.77
CA ARG A 366 21.98 5.41 -20.68
C ARG A 366 21.07 5.82 -21.86
N PRO A 367 19.92 6.44 -21.60
CA PRO A 367 19.15 7.17 -22.62
C PRO A 367 19.88 8.44 -23.08
N LEU A 368 19.94 8.65 -24.40
CA LEU A 368 20.44 9.90 -25.01
C LEU A 368 19.33 10.88 -25.33
N ASP A 369 18.18 10.36 -25.73
CA ASP A 369 17.05 11.16 -26.16
C ASP A 369 15.77 10.52 -25.61
N CYS A 370 14.86 11.35 -25.16
CA CYS A 370 13.51 10.93 -24.85
C CYS A 370 12.54 11.94 -25.44
N ARG A 371 11.79 11.48 -26.43
CA ARG A 371 10.75 12.26 -27.08
C ARG A 371 9.43 11.71 -26.60
N SER A 372 8.82 12.43 -25.68
CA SER A 372 7.40 12.33 -25.47
C SER A 372 6.69 13.24 -26.46
N GLN A 373 5.52 12.84 -26.97
CA GLN A 373 4.56 13.81 -27.50
C GLN A 373 3.95 14.68 -26.37
N ARG A 374 4.50 14.59 -25.16
CA ARG A 374 4.33 15.53 -24.05
C ARG A 374 5.29 16.70 -24.26
N GLY A 375 4.76 17.93 -24.31
CA GLY A 375 5.55 19.09 -23.93
C GLY A 375 6.05 18.87 -22.50
N PHE A 376 7.37 18.81 -22.33
CA PHE A 376 8.13 18.69 -21.09
C PHE A 376 7.35 18.30 -19.81
N THR A 377 7.48 17.03 -19.42
CA THR A 377 7.32 16.54 -18.04
C THR A 377 8.31 15.38 -17.89
N GLY A 378 9.29 15.32 -16.99
CA GLY A 378 9.52 16.03 -15.74
C GLY A 378 10.24 15.06 -14.78
N ALA A 379 11.32 14.43 -15.24
CA ALA A 379 12.36 13.68 -14.52
C ALA A 379 13.39 13.22 -15.55
N PRO A 380 14.71 13.25 -15.27
CA PRO A 380 15.70 12.66 -16.16
C PRO A 380 15.51 11.14 -16.21
N ILE A 381 15.59 10.55 -17.40
CA ILE A 381 15.62 9.10 -17.57
C ILE A 381 17.08 8.65 -17.42
N ASP A 382 17.54 8.57 -16.18
CA ASP A 382 18.90 8.12 -15.84
C ASP A 382 18.91 6.91 -14.89
N GLY A 383 17.72 6.42 -14.52
CA GLY A 383 17.54 5.29 -13.60
C GLY A 383 17.79 5.64 -12.13
N ASN A 384 17.83 6.93 -11.77
CA ASN A 384 18.01 7.41 -10.40
C ASN A 384 16.77 8.18 -9.90
N VAL A 385 16.35 7.90 -8.66
CA VAL A 385 15.25 8.61 -7.99
C VAL A 385 15.67 9.94 -7.35
N LEU A 386 16.95 10.29 -7.41
CA LEU A 386 17.54 11.48 -6.77
C LEU A 386 17.82 12.65 -7.73
N SER A 387 17.51 12.51 -9.01
CA SER A 387 17.94 13.48 -10.03
C SER A 387 16.95 14.65 -10.18
N GLY A 388 17.48 15.88 -10.18
CA GLY A 388 16.72 17.12 -10.40
C GLY A 388 16.36 17.40 -11.87
N SER A 389 15.65 18.51 -12.15
CA SER A 389 15.39 18.97 -13.52
C SER A 389 16.70 19.27 -14.27
N TRP A 390 16.65 19.29 -15.61
CA TRP A 390 17.84 19.32 -16.47
C TRP A 390 18.72 20.58 -16.35
N ASP A 391 18.22 21.67 -15.78
CA ASP A 391 18.93 22.96 -15.63
C ASP A 391 18.99 23.49 -14.18
N GLY A 392 18.34 22.82 -13.22
CA GLY A 392 18.34 23.24 -11.83
C GLY A 392 17.66 24.58 -11.50
N GLN A 393 16.88 25.20 -12.40
CA GLN A 393 16.12 26.46 -12.16
C GLN A 393 14.70 26.47 -12.77
N THR A 394 13.91 27.54 -12.46
CA THR A 394 12.47 27.70 -12.79
C THR A 394 12.23 28.42 -14.13
N TRP A 395 11.14 28.05 -14.82
CA TRP A 395 10.81 28.34 -16.22
C TRP A 395 9.77 29.48 -16.42
N GLU A 396 9.43 29.74 -17.69
CA GLU A 396 8.91 30.98 -18.33
C GLU A 396 7.73 31.76 -17.67
N TYR A 397 6.90 31.15 -16.83
CA TYR A 397 5.87 31.86 -16.04
C TYR A 397 6.25 31.86 -14.57
N ASN A 398 6.94 32.93 -14.14
CA ASN A 398 7.48 33.06 -12.80
C ASN A 398 6.37 33.34 -11.76
N GLN A 399 5.59 32.32 -11.41
CA GLN A 399 4.68 32.34 -10.26
C GLN A 399 4.93 31.14 -9.34
N PRO A 400 4.86 31.32 -8.00
CA PRO A 400 4.93 30.21 -7.05
C PRO A 400 3.75 29.24 -7.30
N ASN A 401 4.04 27.94 -7.44
CA ASN A 401 3.09 26.84 -7.65
C ASN A 401 2.52 26.64 -9.07
N ALA A 402 3.16 27.18 -10.12
CA ALA A 402 2.85 26.78 -11.49
C ALA A 402 3.37 25.34 -11.78
N GLY A 403 2.58 24.32 -11.40
CA GLY A 403 2.82 22.93 -11.75
C GLY A 403 2.19 22.55 -13.09
N GLY A 404 2.97 21.88 -13.94
CA GLY A 404 2.50 21.13 -15.11
C GLY A 404 2.77 21.81 -16.45
N GLY A 405 3.56 21.16 -17.30
CA GLY A 405 3.65 21.51 -18.72
C GLY A 405 2.28 21.46 -19.40
N ILE A 406 2.17 22.12 -20.55
CA ILE A 406 0.95 22.14 -21.36
C ILE A 406 0.68 20.73 -21.89
N SER A 407 -0.46 20.13 -21.51
CA SER A 407 -0.98 18.91 -22.14
C SER A 407 -1.74 19.32 -23.40
N TYR A 408 -1.16 19.05 -24.58
CA TYR A 408 -1.82 19.32 -25.86
C TYR A 408 -2.85 18.25 -26.25
N GLY A 409 -3.01 17.18 -25.47
CA GLY A 409 -3.98 16.11 -25.74
C GLY A 409 -3.77 15.34 -27.06
N TRP A 410 -2.64 15.56 -27.74
CA TRP A 410 -2.32 14.93 -29.01
C TRP A 410 -2.15 13.41 -28.84
N LEU A 411 -2.83 12.63 -29.68
CA LEU A 411 -2.98 11.16 -29.62
C LEU A 411 -3.37 10.61 -28.23
N GLY A 412 -4.11 11.38 -27.42
CA GLY A 412 -4.46 10.96 -26.06
C GLY A 412 -3.27 10.80 -25.11
N ASN A 413 -2.09 11.33 -25.46
CA ASN A 413 -0.80 11.13 -24.80
C ASN A 413 -0.24 9.70 -24.91
N ASP A 414 -0.66 8.94 -25.93
CA ASP A 414 -0.03 7.67 -26.31
C ASP A 414 1.22 7.93 -27.17
N GLY A 415 2.31 7.20 -26.93
CA GLY A 415 3.60 7.45 -27.60
C GLY A 415 4.67 8.12 -26.72
N LEU A 416 5.57 7.28 -26.18
CA LEU A 416 6.84 7.70 -25.56
C LEU A 416 8.00 7.04 -26.29
N HIS A 417 8.93 7.83 -26.83
CA HIS A 417 10.08 7.31 -27.58
C HIS A 417 11.37 7.55 -26.83
N VAL A 418 12.22 6.53 -26.74
CA VAL A 418 13.51 6.57 -26.06
C VAL A 418 14.59 6.14 -27.04
N ARG A 419 15.66 6.94 -27.14
CA ARG A 419 16.90 6.57 -27.81
C ARG A 419 17.99 6.29 -26.79
N LEU A 420 18.67 5.16 -26.92
CA LEU A 420 19.77 4.74 -26.03
C LEU A 420 21.14 5.17 -26.57
N ALA A 421 22.15 5.10 -25.70
CA ALA A 421 23.54 5.50 -25.99
C ALA A 421 24.23 4.70 -27.09
N ASP A 422 23.78 3.46 -27.33
CA ASP A 422 24.33 2.60 -28.36
C ASP A 422 23.26 1.61 -28.86
N ALA A 423 23.50 1.03 -30.04
CA ALA A 423 22.61 0.06 -30.68
C ALA A 423 22.96 -1.41 -30.35
N GLN A 424 23.80 -1.67 -29.34
CA GLN A 424 24.16 -3.04 -28.93
C GLN A 424 22.98 -3.75 -28.25
N GLY A 425 21.92 -3.01 -27.93
CA GLY A 425 20.68 -3.55 -27.39
C GLY A 425 20.69 -3.80 -25.88
N VAL A 426 19.57 -4.37 -25.44
CA VAL A 426 19.21 -4.56 -24.03
C VAL A 426 18.64 -5.95 -23.80
N ASP A 427 18.84 -6.48 -22.59
CA ASP A 427 18.36 -7.79 -22.17
C ASP A 427 17.13 -7.68 -21.26
N ALA A 428 16.96 -6.54 -20.58
CA ALA A 428 15.81 -6.28 -19.72
C ALA A 428 15.40 -4.81 -19.72
N VAL A 429 14.12 -4.56 -19.44
CA VAL A 429 13.54 -3.24 -19.21
C VAL A 429 12.75 -3.27 -17.91
N VAL A 430 12.95 -2.29 -17.04
CA VAL A 430 12.17 -2.11 -15.83
C VAL A 430 11.41 -0.80 -15.93
N VAL A 431 10.11 -0.84 -15.71
CA VAL A 431 9.24 0.33 -15.68
C VAL A 431 8.63 0.44 -14.29
N ARG A 432 8.55 1.66 -13.75
CA ARG A 432 7.90 1.95 -12.46
C ARG A 432 6.76 2.95 -12.66
N GLY A 433 5.76 2.87 -11.80
CA GLY A 433 4.62 3.80 -11.77
C GLY A 433 3.28 3.23 -12.20
N GLY A 434 3.16 1.90 -12.37
CA GLY A 434 1.87 1.25 -12.57
C GLY A 434 1.44 1.03 -14.01
N VAL A 435 2.21 1.51 -14.99
CA VAL A 435 1.77 1.61 -16.40
C VAL A 435 1.33 0.28 -17.03
N LYS A 436 0.19 0.30 -17.73
CA LYS A 436 -0.10 -0.64 -18.84
C LYS A 436 0.42 -0.04 -20.14
N ALA A 437 1.27 -0.77 -20.87
CA ALA A 437 1.84 -0.28 -22.13
C ALA A 437 2.43 -1.41 -22.96
N GLN A 438 2.41 -1.28 -24.28
CA GLN A 438 3.17 -2.11 -25.20
C GLN A 438 4.55 -1.49 -25.46
N LEU A 439 5.60 -2.30 -25.41
CA LEU A 439 6.96 -1.88 -25.74
C LEU A 439 7.31 -2.33 -27.16
N TRP A 440 7.76 -1.38 -27.96
CA TRP A 440 8.12 -1.55 -29.35
C TRP A 440 9.58 -1.15 -29.58
N ARG A 441 10.22 -1.73 -30.60
CA ARG A 441 11.51 -1.28 -31.13
C ARG A 441 11.38 -0.77 -32.56
N ASP A 442 12.30 0.11 -32.93
CA ASP A 442 12.53 0.59 -34.29
C ASP A 442 11.30 1.21 -34.97
N VAL A 443 10.42 1.82 -34.17
CA VAL A 443 9.24 2.53 -34.69
C VAL A 443 9.70 3.74 -35.54
N PRO A 444 9.23 3.88 -36.80
CA PRO A 444 9.69 4.93 -37.71
C PRO A 444 9.26 6.34 -37.31
N GLY A 445 8.02 6.49 -36.86
CA GLY A 445 7.37 7.78 -36.59
C GLY A 445 6.71 7.84 -35.21
N PRO A 446 6.26 9.02 -34.80
CA PRO A 446 5.79 9.21 -33.43
C PRO A 446 4.29 8.90 -33.26
N ASP A 447 3.51 8.86 -34.34
CA ASP A 447 2.04 8.87 -34.28
C ASP A 447 1.39 7.48 -34.27
N SER A 448 2.14 6.42 -34.55
CA SER A 448 1.66 5.04 -34.44
C SER A 448 2.83 4.07 -34.25
N SER A 449 2.52 2.86 -33.80
CA SER A 449 3.48 1.75 -33.71
C SER A 449 3.79 1.10 -35.07
N ASP A 450 3.17 1.55 -36.16
CA ASP A 450 3.25 0.91 -37.47
C ASP A 450 4.69 0.89 -38.01
N GLY A 451 5.11 -0.25 -38.56
CA GLY A 451 6.47 -0.47 -39.04
C GLY A 451 7.50 -0.75 -37.93
N GLY A 452 7.13 -0.64 -36.66
CA GLY A 452 7.94 -1.13 -35.54
C GLY A 452 7.69 -2.61 -35.22
N THR A 453 8.50 -3.16 -34.30
CA THR A 453 8.31 -4.54 -33.79
C THR A 453 7.99 -4.50 -32.31
N GLN A 454 6.85 -5.07 -31.90
CA GLN A 454 6.52 -5.23 -30.49
C GLN A 454 7.45 -6.26 -29.86
N VAL A 455 8.04 -5.92 -28.72
CA VAL A 455 8.98 -6.78 -28.00
C VAL A 455 8.48 -7.17 -26.61
N TRP A 456 7.51 -6.44 -26.05
CA TRP A 456 6.90 -6.76 -24.76
C TRP A 456 5.52 -6.11 -24.58
N GLU A 457 4.75 -6.61 -23.61
CA GLU A 457 3.54 -5.96 -23.11
C GLU A 457 3.59 -5.90 -21.57
N PHE A 458 3.44 -4.69 -21.03
CA PHE A 458 3.30 -4.45 -19.60
C PHE A 458 1.81 -4.42 -19.25
N PRO A 459 1.32 -5.31 -18.36
CA PRO A 459 -0.11 -5.45 -18.10
C PRO A 459 -0.70 -4.34 -17.21
N GLY A 460 0.14 -3.50 -16.58
CA GLY A 460 -0.29 -2.47 -15.63
C GLY A 460 -0.67 -3.01 -14.25
N GLY A 461 -1.13 -2.11 -13.38
CA GLY A 461 -1.72 -2.44 -12.08
C GLY A 461 -0.73 -2.83 -10.97
N VAL A 462 0.59 -2.68 -11.19
CA VAL A 462 1.64 -2.99 -10.20
C VAL A 462 2.73 -1.92 -10.16
N GLU A 463 3.31 -1.62 -9.00
CA GLU A 463 4.29 -0.53 -8.84
C GLU A 463 5.50 -0.62 -9.80
N ARG A 464 5.92 -1.84 -10.14
CA ARG A 464 7.07 -2.17 -10.98
C ARG A 464 6.66 -3.20 -12.04
N SER A 465 7.13 -3.03 -13.25
CA SER A 465 6.92 -4.00 -14.34
C SER A 465 8.27 -4.32 -14.97
N ARG A 466 8.49 -5.58 -15.32
CA ARG A 466 9.76 -6.06 -15.85
C ARG A 466 9.55 -6.79 -17.17
N ALA A 467 10.33 -6.41 -18.16
CA ALA A 467 10.57 -7.22 -19.34
C ALA A 467 11.95 -7.86 -19.18
N LEU A 468 12.02 -9.18 -19.34
CA LEU A 468 13.27 -9.91 -19.48
C LEU A 468 13.18 -10.67 -20.79
N PHE A 469 14.03 -10.30 -21.75
CA PHE A 469 13.97 -10.86 -23.08
C PHE A 469 14.70 -12.20 -23.13
N PRO A 470 14.14 -13.22 -23.81
CA PRO A 470 14.84 -14.49 -24.03
C PRO A 470 16.15 -14.34 -24.82
N GLN A 471 16.21 -13.31 -25.68
CA GLN A 471 17.38 -12.92 -26.46
C GLN A 471 17.52 -11.41 -26.43
N ARG A 472 18.77 -10.91 -26.50
CA ARG A 472 19.05 -9.48 -26.51
C ARG A 472 18.30 -8.78 -27.64
N VAL A 473 17.54 -7.74 -27.29
CA VAL A 473 16.85 -6.91 -28.26
C VAL A 473 17.83 -5.86 -28.77
N ALA A 474 18.45 -6.14 -29.92
CA ALA A 474 19.39 -5.24 -30.59
C ALA A 474 18.66 -4.05 -31.25
N SER A 475 18.58 -2.93 -30.54
CA SER A 475 18.11 -1.63 -31.02
C SER A 475 18.57 -0.54 -30.05
N ASP A 476 18.74 0.68 -30.54
CA ASP A 476 18.85 1.90 -29.72
C ASP A 476 17.52 2.65 -29.61
N ARG A 477 16.45 2.21 -30.29
CA ARG A 477 15.17 2.94 -30.42
C ARG A 477 14.03 2.13 -29.83
N PHE A 478 13.50 2.58 -28.71
CA PHE A 478 12.35 1.97 -28.03
C PHE A 478 11.17 2.93 -27.98
N SER A 479 9.94 2.41 -28.09
CA SER A 479 8.72 3.20 -28.03
C SER A 479 7.66 2.52 -27.18
N PHE A 480 6.89 3.29 -26.43
CA PHE A 480 5.74 2.82 -25.66
C PHE A 480 4.45 3.32 -26.29
N PHE A 481 3.55 2.38 -26.60
CA PHE A 481 2.23 2.64 -27.18
C PHE A 481 1.15 1.86 -26.40
N ALA A 482 -0.12 2.13 -26.70
CA ALA A 482 -1.27 1.62 -25.94
C ALA A 482 -1.14 1.90 -24.43
N VAL A 483 -0.64 3.10 -24.09
CA VAL A 483 -0.40 3.51 -22.71
C VAL A 483 -1.74 3.75 -22.00
N GLY A 484 -1.98 3.00 -20.94
CA GLY A 484 -3.13 3.11 -20.05
C GLY A 484 -2.73 2.78 -18.61
N ASP A 485 -3.68 2.81 -17.68
CA ASP A 485 -3.55 2.38 -16.28
C ASP A 485 -2.23 2.79 -15.59
N GLY A 486 -2.23 3.84 -14.76
CA GLY A 486 -1.00 4.30 -14.09
C GLY A 486 -0.13 5.22 -14.95
N ARG A 487 1.18 5.32 -14.65
CA ARG A 487 2.14 6.22 -15.35
C ARG A 487 3.50 5.55 -15.55
N ILE A 488 4.23 5.93 -16.61
CA ILE A 488 5.68 5.70 -16.69
C ILE A 488 6.35 6.76 -15.81
N ALA A 489 6.56 6.45 -14.53
CA ALA A 489 7.26 7.34 -13.60
C ALA A 489 8.77 7.25 -13.77
N ASP A 490 9.27 6.06 -14.08
CA ASP A 490 10.67 5.77 -14.37
C ASP A 490 10.76 4.56 -15.32
N VAL A 491 11.78 4.57 -16.18
CA VAL A 491 12.12 3.46 -17.06
C VAL A 491 13.62 3.28 -17.11
N THR A 492 14.09 2.06 -16.88
CA THR A 492 15.51 1.70 -16.96
C THR A 492 15.73 0.54 -17.92
N PHE A 493 16.74 0.67 -18.76
CA PHE A 493 17.16 -0.34 -19.73
C PHE A 493 18.44 -1.01 -19.24
N TYR A 494 18.46 -2.34 -19.22
CA TYR A 494 19.59 -3.10 -18.71
C TYR A 494 20.23 -4.00 -19.77
N ARG A 495 21.56 -4.00 -19.76
CA ARG A 495 22.39 -5.01 -20.43
C ARG A 495 22.95 -5.94 -19.37
N ILE A 496 22.82 -7.24 -19.58
CA ILE A 496 23.21 -8.29 -18.65
C ILE A 496 24.27 -9.16 -19.33
N GLU A 497 25.44 -9.27 -18.69
CA GLU A 497 26.57 -10.03 -19.20
C GLU A 497 27.11 -10.96 -18.12
N ARG A 498 27.77 -12.06 -18.52
CA ARG A 498 28.53 -12.88 -17.57
C ARG A 498 29.75 -12.09 -17.13
N GLY A 499 29.91 -11.92 -15.82
CA GLY A 499 31.09 -11.30 -15.25
C GLY A 499 32.32 -12.21 -15.33
N PRO A 500 33.53 -11.64 -15.30
CA PRO A 500 34.75 -12.43 -15.19
C PRO A 500 34.75 -13.24 -13.88
N ALA A 501 35.29 -14.45 -13.92
CA ALA A 501 35.40 -15.29 -12.73
C ALA A 501 36.32 -14.61 -11.70
N GLY A 502 35.80 -14.32 -10.50
CA GLY A 502 36.62 -13.89 -9.36
C GLY A 502 36.88 -12.38 -9.20
N LEU A 503 35.93 -11.50 -9.49
CA LEU A 503 36.04 -10.10 -9.06
C LEU A 503 36.02 -10.00 -7.52
N PRO A 504 37.03 -9.38 -6.87
CA PRO A 504 36.96 -8.98 -5.48
C PRO A 504 36.27 -7.62 -5.40
N GLY A 505 35.10 -7.55 -4.76
CA GLY A 505 34.43 -6.27 -4.57
C GLY A 505 33.06 -6.45 -3.93
N GLU A 506 32.83 -5.75 -2.83
CA GLU A 506 31.63 -5.84 -2.01
C GLU A 506 30.32 -5.74 -2.82
N PRO A 507 29.29 -6.51 -2.43
CA PRO A 507 27.97 -6.37 -3.03
C PRO A 507 27.41 -4.99 -2.73
N ARG A 508 27.36 -4.12 -3.75
CA ARG A 508 26.44 -2.97 -3.72
C ARG A 508 25.05 -3.47 -4.08
N VAL A 509 24.18 -3.53 -3.07
CA VAL A 509 22.74 -3.75 -3.23
C VAL A 509 22.16 -2.49 -3.90
N LEU A 510 21.58 -2.64 -5.09
CA LEU A 510 20.75 -1.62 -5.75
C LEU A 510 19.26 -1.88 -5.47
#